data_AF-A0A920ULR0-F1
#
_entry.id   AF-A0A920ULR0-F1
#
_cell.length_a   1.000
_cell.length_b   1.000
_cell.length_c   1.000
_cell.angle_alpha   90.00
_cell.angle_beta   90.00
_cell.angle_gamma   90.00
#
_symmetry.space_group_name_H-M   'P 1'
#
loop_
_entity.id
_entity.type
_entity.pdbx_description
1 polymer ?
#
loop_
_entity_poly.entity_id
_entity_poly.type
_entity_poly.pdbx_seq_one_letter_code
_entity_poly.pdbx_strand_id
1 'polypeptide(L)'
;MGDLRRIISESQDRQGMFQQTTVLFVDEIHRFNKAQQDVILPHVEIGTFTLVGATTENPSFEVIAPLLSRCRVFKLEPFKNG
;
A
#
# COMPACT_ATOMS: atom_id res chain seq x y z
N MET A 1 4.42 -11.12 8.30
CA MET A 1 5.17 -11.55 7.09
C MET A 1 4.46 -12.65 6.32
N GLY A 2 3.93 -13.69 6.98
CA GLY A 2 3.18 -14.77 6.31
C GLY A 2 1.97 -14.28 5.50
N ASP A 3 1.14 -13.41 6.08
CA ASP A 3 -0.05 -12.90 5.39
C ASP A 3 0.28 -12.06 4.15
N LEU A 4 1.31 -11.22 4.23
CA LEU A 4 1.69 -10.33 3.14
C LEU A 4 2.16 -11.11 1.91
N ARG A 5 3.00 -12.14 2.10
CA ARG A 5 3.46 -13.00 1.00
C ARG A 5 2.32 -13.78 0.36
N ARG A 6 1.35 -14.25 1.17
CA ARG A 6 0.15 -14.92 0.66
C ARG A 6 -0.68 -13.97 -0.22
N ILE A 7 -0.94 -12.75 0.25
CA ILE A 7 -1.70 -11.74 -0.49
C ILE A 7 -1.01 -11.38 -1.82
N ILE A 8 0.31 -11.24 -1.81
CA ILE A 8 1.11 -10.99 -3.02
C ILE A 8 0.90 -12.12 -4.03
N SER A 9 1.05 -13.38 -3.61
CA SER A 9 0.87 -14.55 -4.48
C SER A 9 -0.53 -14.58 -5.09
N GLU A 10 -1.56 -14.40 -4.27
CA GLU A 10 -2.95 -14.37 -4.72
C GLU A 10 -3.22 -13.23 -5.72
N SER A 11 -2.57 -12.07 -5.53
CA SER A 11 -2.69 -10.93 -6.45
C SER A 11 -2.05 -11.24 -7.80
N GLN A 12 -0.88 -11.89 -7.81
CA GLN A 12 -0.20 -12.31 -9.03
C GLN A 12 -1.00 -13.34 -9.81
N ASP A 13 -1.57 -14.34 -9.12
CA ASP A 13 -2.42 -15.35 -9.74
C ASP A 13 -3.66 -14.71 -10.40
N ARG A 14 -4.32 -13.77 -9.70
CA ARG A 14 -5.48 -13.04 -10.24
C ARG A 14 -5.13 -12.23 -11.48
N GLN A 15 -4.00 -11.52 -11.44
CA GLN A 15 -3.55 -10.72 -12.56
C GLN A 15 -3.17 -11.59 -13.77
N GLY A 16 -2.42 -12.67 -13.55
CA GLY A 16 -1.95 -13.56 -14.61
C GLY A 16 -3.04 -14.42 -15.24
N MET A 17 -3.96 -14.96 -14.43
CA MET A 17 -5.00 -15.87 -14.92
C MET A 17 -6.25 -15.14 -15.41
N PHE A 18 -6.62 -14.03 -14.76
CA PHE A 18 -7.93 -13.39 -14.98
C PHE A 18 -7.82 -11.92 -15.41
N GLN A 19 -6.60 -11.38 -15.59
CA GLN A 19 -6.36 -9.96 -15.85
C GLN A 19 -7.06 -9.03 -14.85
N GLN A 20 -7.27 -9.52 -13.62
CA GLN A 20 -7.97 -8.78 -12.58
C GLN A 20 -6.99 -7.85 -11.88
N THR A 21 -7.38 -6.58 -11.78
CA THR A 21 -6.66 -5.60 -10.98
C THR A 21 -6.93 -5.84 -9.50
N THR A 22 -5.89 -5.74 -8.68
CA THR A 22 -5.99 -5.90 -7.22
C THR A 22 -5.65 -4.57 -6.54
N VAL A 23 -6.42 -4.22 -5.51
CA VAL A 23 -6.08 -3.12 -4.59
C VAL A 23 -5.64 -3.72 -3.27
N LEU A 24 -4.42 -3.39 -2.83
CA LEU A 24 -3.95 -3.68 -1.48
C LEU A 24 -4.27 -2.47 -0.59
N PHE A 25 -5.28 -2.61 0.26
CA PHE A 25 -5.60 -1.60 1.26
C PHE A 25 -4.86 -1.91 2.58
N VAL A 26 -4.10 -0.93 3.07
CA VAL A 26 -3.41 -1.01 4.36
C VAL A 26 -3.90 0.13 5.24
N ASP A 27 -4.75 -0.22 6.20
CA ASP A 27 -5.11 0.71 7.25
C ASP A 27 -3.95 0.89 8.24
N GLU A 28 -3.82 2.09 8.79
CA GLU A 28 -2.73 2.47 9.69
C GLU A 28 -1.34 2.05 9.16
N ILE A 29 -1.01 2.46 7.93
CA ILE A 29 0.26 2.10 7.26
C ILE A 29 1.50 2.49 8.06
N HIS A 30 1.40 3.43 9.00
CA HIS A 30 2.47 3.77 9.93
C HIS A 30 2.89 2.59 10.84
N ARG A 31 2.03 1.57 11.01
CA ARG A 31 2.36 0.36 11.77
C ARG A 31 3.23 -0.62 10.99
N PHE A 32 3.38 -0.45 9.67
CA PHE A 32 4.28 -1.27 8.89
C PHE A 32 5.72 -0.85 9.15
N ASN A 33 6.50 -1.76 9.71
CA ASN A 33 7.93 -1.54 9.84
C ASN A 33 8.60 -1.48 8.45
N LYS A 34 9.82 -0.93 8.41
CA LYS A 34 10.60 -0.80 7.17
C LYS A 34 10.67 -2.10 6.36
N ALA A 35 10.90 -3.24 7.00
CA ALA A 35 11.01 -4.53 6.31
C ALA A 35 9.70 -4.94 5.62
N GLN A 36 8.54 -4.62 6.19
CA GLN A 36 7.25 -4.86 5.54
C GLN A 36 7.03 -3.93 4.34
N GLN A 37 7.44 -2.67 4.45
CA GLN A 37 7.38 -1.70 3.35
C GLN A 37 8.30 -2.10 2.19
N ASP A 38 9.52 -2.55 2.49
CA ASP A 38 10.48 -3.05 1.50
C ASP A 38 9.93 -4.29 0.76
N VAL A 39 9.14 -5.15 1.44
CA VAL A 39 8.51 -6.31 0.80
C VAL A 39 7.45 -5.90 -0.23
N ILE A 40 6.64 -4.86 0.02
CA ILE A 40 5.58 -4.44 -0.92
C ILE A 40 6.08 -3.55 -2.05
N LEU A 41 7.19 -2.83 -1.86
CA LEU A 41 7.74 -1.88 -2.83
C LEU A 41 7.86 -2.42 -4.26
N PRO A 42 8.49 -3.59 -4.53
CA PRO A 42 8.62 -4.10 -5.89
C PRO A 42 7.27 -4.43 -6.53
N HIS A 43 6.27 -4.79 -5.74
CA HIS A 43 4.93 -5.12 -6.23
C HIS A 43 4.12 -3.87 -6.60
N VAL A 44 4.34 -2.76 -5.91
CA VAL A 44 3.81 -1.44 -6.28
C VAL A 44 4.49 -0.95 -7.57
N GLU A 45 5.80 -1.13 -7.69
CA GLU A 45 6.59 -0.73 -8.87
C GLU A 45 6.11 -1.38 -10.17
N ILE A 46 5.84 -2.68 -10.13
CA ILE A 46 5.46 -3.46 -11.32
C ILE A 46 3.94 -3.58 -11.49
N GLY A 47 3.15 -2.95 -10.62
CA GLY A 47 1.69 -2.96 -10.70
C GLY A 47 1.05 -4.33 -10.42
N THR A 48 1.66 -5.15 -9.54
CA THR A 48 1.01 -6.39 -9.03
C THR A 48 -0.31 -6.05 -8.32
N PHE A 49 -0.35 -4.90 -7.65
CA PHE A 49 -1.55 -4.30 -7.09
C PHE A 49 -1.38 -2.78 -7.02
N THR A 50 -2.49 -2.07 -6.89
CA THR A 50 -2.50 -0.66 -6.46
C THR A 50 -2.49 -0.61 -4.94
N LEU A 51 -1.52 0.09 -4.35
CA LEU A 51 -1.48 0.33 -2.91
C LEU A 51 -2.38 1.52 -2.54
N VAL A 52 -3.21 1.34 -1.52
CA VAL A 52 -3.91 2.42 -0.82
C VAL A 52 -3.57 2.32 0.66
N GLY A 53 -2.74 3.22 1.16
CA GLY A 53 -2.39 3.32 2.58
C GLY A 53 -3.19 4.43 3.27
N ALA A 54 -3.74 4.14 4.45
CA ALA A 54 -4.38 5.13 5.31
C ALA A 54 -3.56 5.31 6.60
N THR A 55 -3.54 6.53 7.14
CA THR A 55 -2.88 6.85 8.41
C THR A 55 -3.39 8.19 8.94
N THR A 56 -3.43 8.36 10.26
CA THR A 56 -3.62 9.66 10.92
C THR A 56 -2.32 10.43 11.12
N GLU A 57 -1.18 9.74 11.03
CA GLU A 57 0.16 10.31 11.21
C GLU A 57 0.68 10.96 9.92
N ASN A 58 1.70 11.82 10.05
CA ASN A 58 2.33 12.43 8.87
C ASN A 58 3.13 11.37 8.08
N PRO A 59 2.74 11.06 6.82
CA PRO A 59 3.36 9.99 6.05
C PRO A 59 4.84 10.22 5.73
N SER A 60 5.36 11.45 5.79
CA SER A 60 6.78 11.72 5.52
C SER A 60 7.74 11.14 6.58
N PHE A 61 7.23 10.81 7.77
CA PHE A 61 8.04 10.18 8.83
C PHE A 61 7.90 8.66 8.85
N GLU A 62 6.71 8.15 8.54
CA GLU A 62 6.36 6.73 8.74
C GLU A 62 6.50 5.88 7.48
N VAL A 63 6.41 6.48 6.30
CA VAL A 63 6.53 5.78 5.01
C VAL A 63 7.93 5.99 4.44
N ILE A 64 8.60 4.90 4.04
CA ILE A 64 9.93 4.97 3.43
C ILE A 64 9.88 5.79 2.14
N ALA A 65 10.92 6.60 1.91
CA ALA A 65 10.98 7.49 0.76
C ALA A 65 10.71 6.81 -0.61
N PRO A 66 11.20 5.58 -0.89
CA PRO A 66 10.89 4.90 -2.14
C PRO A 66 9.40 4.56 -2.32
N LEU A 67 8.72 4.16 -1.25
CA LEU A 67 7.29 3.85 -1.35
C LEU A 67 6.48 5.14 -1.50
N LEU A 68 6.85 6.17 -0.73
CA LEU A 68 6.21 7.48 -0.80
C LEU A 68 6.34 8.13 -2.18
N SER A 69 7.49 7.98 -2.85
CA SER A 69 7.71 8.54 -4.20
C SER A 69 6.82 7.93 -5.29
N ARG A 70 6.21 6.77 -5.03
CA ARG A 70 5.28 6.07 -5.92
C ARG A 70 3.82 6.25 -5.54
N CYS A 71 3.56 6.94 -4.43
CA CYS A 71 2.23 7.22 -3.94
C CYS A 71 1.84 8.67 -4.21
N ARG A 72 0.56 8.90 -4.47
CA ARG A 72 -0.03 10.24 -4.36
C ARG A 72 -0.52 10.41 -2.93
N VAL A 73 -0.11 11.48 -2.26
CA VAL A 73 -0.52 11.79 -0.89
C VAL A 73 -1.73 12.71 -0.93
N PHE A 74 -2.80 12.29 -0.26
CA PHE A 74 -4.02 13.08 -0.10
C PHE A 74 -4.21 13.39 1.39
N LYS A 75 -4.32 14.67 1.74
CA LYS A 75 -4.74 15.07 3.08
C LYS A 75 -6.27 15.13 3.11
N LEU A 76 -6.88 14.31 3.96
CA LEU A 76 -8.31 14.36 4.22
C LEU A 76 -8.56 15.26 5.42
N GLU A 77 -9.56 16.13 5.31
CA GLU A 77 -10.02 16.96 6.41
C GLU A 77 -11.26 16.32 7.04
N PRO A 78 -11.42 16.39 8.37
CA PRO A 78 -12.66 15.97 9.02
C PRO A 78 -13.85 16.70 8.39
N PHE A 79 -14.94 15.97 8.20
CA PHE A 79 -16.17 16.57 7.73
C PHE A 79 -16.63 17.66 8.71
N LYS A 80 -16.88 18.87 8.19
CA LYS A 80 -17.44 19.98 8.97
C LYS A 80 -18.88 20.22 8.50
N ASN A 81 -19.84 20.04 9.40
CA ASN A 81 -21.20 20.53 9.18
C ASN A 81 -21.17 22.06 9.24
N GLY A 82 -21.76 22.70 8.22
CA GLY A 82 -22.13 24.12 8.24
C GLY A 82 -23.48 24.30 8.89
#